data_AF-A0A2S2NXD5-F1
#
_entry.id   AF-A0A2S2NXD5-F1
#
_cell.length_a   1.000
_cell.length_b   1.000
_cell.length_c   1.000
_cell.angle_alpha   90.00
_cell.angle_beta   90.00
_cell.angle_gamma   90.00
#
_symmetry.space_group_name_H-M   'P 1'
#
loop_
_entity.id
_entity.type
_entity.pdbx_description
1 polymer ?
#
loop_
_entity_poly.entity_id
_entity_poly.type
_entity_poly.pdbx_seq_one_letter_code
_entity_poly.pdbx_strand_id
1 'polypeptide(L)'
;GVVSGSVEPYEVVVSRLQFETIDDDSTTFVGNSQTTSNFIIENDNDGKPRCVSDNLVKKLANICVRVEDLFGSPQDIEWVAVEDQIYLLQSRPITSIFAWSNDEITREFDTPFTSDDVVMFYNVKEVYPNPMHTLSLTLDFFSTYPLFKLTEKEPTDIYCNKQSSYTHNNMCLNVCQMFQDLEPGSVYVKIIEYSIAGQCFLTSSIWEKIFLKNRSSALQKFLKSIYSFKETLYLESRLNETHKLICSTDIQQSDSALGLLNNIDSVMDVLEKVTSCHVASSMNNIISHTLLAILGLDFNKDSPVDTLSNLATSINTPDIINVSILKDIQAIAEVISEMPSKKEFCDLPVENCNDWLKLNCEKGYGQAKDFIQKYGHRGVQELDFGSETWSTDCNRLFSCLQSLILYERRQSDKKSIEIDSSTVSRGYIKKMIFDYLLKKYRQSISYREQSKDMLVQITHKLRLGYRNLGEKLVAEGRIPDSKLIFFMSQYEVRKMCGNNNRPEIVHRAMKRRKLWPDWALLQFDDVCYGPPIPKNNLDEESVYSSIRFKGCCVFPGRVKNRACVLEHIEDAHYLRTGDILIVKSVDIAWSPYFPIISGLVTEIGGVISHGVQ
;
A
#
# COMPACT_ATOMS: atom_id res chain seq x y z
N GLY A 1 18.51 37.07 31.41
CA GLY A 1 17.57 37.69 32.36
C GLY A 1 16.36 36.80 32.54
N VAL A 2 15.38 36.92 31.64
CA VAL A 2 14.13 36.13 31.66
C VAL A 2 14.36 34.66 31.29
N VAL A 3 15.04 34.38 30.17
CA VAL A 3 15.38 33.00 29.74
C VAL A 3 16.27 32.27 30.75
N SER A 4 17.13 32.99 31.47
CA SER A 4 18.01 32.45 32.52
C SER A 4 17.34 32.32 33.89
N GLY A 5 16.04 32.62 34.02
CA GLY A 5 15.27 32.51 35.27
C GLY A 5 15.65 33.52 36.37
N SER A 6 16.55 34.45 36.07
CA SER A 6 17.09 35.43 37.03
C SER A 6 16.22 36.68 37.23
N VAL A 7 15.16 36.82 36.44
CA VAL A 7 14.24 37.98 36.45
C VAL A 7 12.82 37.48 36.25
N GLU A 8 11.87 37.91 37.10
CA GLU A 8 10.45 37.62 36.92
C GLU A 8 9.88 38.36 35.70
N PRO A 9 9.21 37.67 34.76
CA PRO A 9 8.56 38.31 33.62
C PRO A 9 7.29 39.05 34.03
N TYR A 10 6.90 40.03 33.22
CA TYR A 10 5.59 40.66 33.26
C TYR A 10 4.73 40.08 32.14
N GLU A 11 3.54 39.58 32.47
CA GLU A 11 2.62 38.96 31.52
C GLU A 11 1.55 39.96 31.08
N VAL A 12 1.26 39.98 29.78
CA VAL A 12 0.19 40.79 29.18
C VAL A 12 -0.54 39.93 28.17
N VAL A 13 -1.85 39.80 28.34
CA VAL A 13 -2.72 39.10 27.40
C VAL A 13 -3.45 40.13 26.53
N VAL A 14 -3.35 39.94 25.21
CA VAL A 14 -3.98 40.82 24.23
C VAL A 14 -4.96 40.01 23.40
N SER A 15 -6.24 40.34 23.53
CA SER A 15 -7.33 39.68 22.80
C SER A 15 -7.58 40.41 21.48
N ARG A 16 -7.53 39.68 20.35
CA ARG A 16 -7.89 40.18 19.02
C ARG A 16 -9.40 40.06 18.84
N LEU A 17 -10.11 41.19 18.77
CA LEU A 17 -11.53 41.20 18.39
C LEU A 17 -11.65 41.26 16.87
N GLN A 18 -12.25 40.24 16.27
CA GLN A 18 -12.73 40.29 14.88
C GLN A 18 -14.20 40.70 14.89
N PHE A 19 -14.52 41.85 14.30
CA PHE A 19 -15.90 42.21 13.98
C PHE A 19 -16.16 41.81 12.52
N GLU A 20 -17.05 40.85 12.28
CA GLU A 20 -17.66 40.70 10.97
C GLU A 20 -18.74 41.79 10.85
N THR A 21 -18.49 42.80 10.03
CA THR A 21 -19.59 43.66 9.55
C THR A 21 -20.46 42.81 8.64
N ILE A 22 -21.63 42.42 9.14
CA ILE A 22 -22.74 41.98 8.30
C ILE A 22 -23.25 43.23 7.59
N ASP A 23 -22.83 43.43 6.34
CA ASP A 23 -23.47 44.40 5.45
C ASP A 23 -24.84 43.86 5.08
N ASP A 24 -25.87 44.30 5.81
CA ASP A 24 -27.25 44.20 5.39
C ASP A 24 -27.49 45.35 4.40
N ASP A 25 -27.08 45.17 3.14
CA ASP A 25 -27.82 45.72 2.01
C ASP A 25 -27.35 45.18 0.66
N SER A 26 -28.35 44.86 -0.15
CA SER A 26 -28.26 44.36 -1.51
C SER A 26 -27.40 45.22 -2.45
N THR A 27 -26.78 44.54 -3.43
CA THR A 27 -26.14 45.00 -4.68
C THR A 27 -24.60 45.14 -4.70
N THR A 28 -23.98 44.16 -5.38
CA THR A 28 -22.70 44.19 -6.12
C THR A 28 -21.77 45.38 -5.91
N PHE A 29 -20.57 45.13 -5.35
CA PHE A 29 -19.26 45.17 -6.05
C PHE A 29 -18.13 44.77 -5.08
N VAL A 30 -17.05 44.23 -5.65
CA VAL A 30 -15.82 43.77 -5.01
C VAL A 30 -15.26 44.79 -4.02
N GLY A 31 -15.21 44.45 -2.73
CA GLY A 31 -14.60 45.26 -1.68
C GLY A 31 -13.54 44.48 -0.92
N ASN A 32 -12.31 44.97 -0.92
CA ASN A 32 -11.28 44.56 0.05
C ASN A 32 -11.83 44.80 1.46
N SER A 33 -12.10 43.73 2.22
CA SER A 33 -12.41 43.87 3.64
C SER A 33 -11.15 44.34 4.37
N GLN A 34 -11.07 45.63 4.68
CA GLN A 34 -10.10 46.13 5.66
C GLN A 34 -10.54 45.64 7.04
N THR A 35 -9.93 44.55 7.50
CA THR A 35 -10.08 44.09 8.88
C THR A 35 -9.33 45.03 9.81
N THR A 36 -10.01 46.02 10.39
CA THR A 36 -9.48 46.79 11.52
C THR A 36 -9.37 45.89 12.75
N SER A 37 -8.16 45.46 13.07
CA SER A 37 -7.87 44.64 14.25
C SER A 37 -7.86 45.53 15.50
N ASN A 38 -8.94 45.49 16.29
CA ASN A 38 -8.97 46.16 17.59
C ASN A 38 -8.44 45.20 18.66
N PHE A 39 -7.50 45.68 19.47
CA PHE A 39 -6.87 44.93 20.55
C PHE A 39 -7.40 45.38 21.91
N ILE A 40 -7.90 44.44 22.72
CA ILE A 40 -8.21 44.66 24.13
C ILE A 40 -7.06 44.11 24.96
N ILE A 41 -6.56 44.92 25.90
CA ILE A 41 -5.50 44.52 26.83
C ILE A 41 -6.20 44.13 28.14
N GLU A 42 -6.09 42.86 28.53
CA GLU A 42 -6.61 42.35 29.80
C GLU A 42 -5.53 42.52 30.88
N ASN A 43 -5.92 43.02 32.05
CA ASN A 43 -5.00 43.34 33.14
C ASN A 43 -5.20 42.38 34.31
N ASP A 44 -4.13 41.74 34.76
CA ASP A 44 -4.08 41.15 36.09
C ASP A 44 -3.85 42.25 37.14
N ASN A 45 -4.75 42.32 38.12
CA ASN A 45 -4.84 43.36 39.15
C ASN A 45 -3.82 43.17 40.30
N ASP A 46 -2.55 42.92 39.97
CA ASP A 46 -1.50 42.60 40.98
C ASP A 46 -0.66 43.81 41.43
N GLY A 47 -0.98 45.03 41.01
CA GLY A 47 -0.37 46.26 41.54
C GLY A 47 1.13 46.45 41.26
N LYS A 48 1.76 45.58 40.43
CA LYS A 48 3.17 45.71 40.01
C LYS A 48 3.35 46.82 38.95
N PRO A 49 4.45 47.60 38.98
CA PRO A 49 4.71 48.64 37.98
C PRO A 49 4.92 48.03 36.59
N ARG A 50 4.18 48.52 35.59
CA ARG A 50 4.27 48.09 34.18
C ARG A 50 5.65 48.41 33.60
N CYS A 51 6.31 47.40 33.03
CA CYS A 51 7.56 47.57 32.28
C CYS A 51 7.33 47.88 30.78
N VAL A 52 6.08 47.86 30.31
CA VAL A 52 5.68 48.02 28.89
C VAL A 52 4.49 48.97 28.80
N SER A 53 4.50 49.90 27.82
CA SER A 53 3.39 50.83 27.58
C SER A 53 2.31 50.22 26.68
N ASP A 54 1.06 50.67 26.79
CA ASP A 54 -0.05 50.17 25.94
C ASP A 54 0.24 50.39 24.44
N ASN A 55 0.94 51.47 24.09
CA ASN A 55 1.35 51.73 22.71
C ASN A 55 2.35 50.69 22.21
N LEU A 56 3.33 50.33 23.05
CA LEU A 56 4.31 49.30 22.73
C LEU A 56 3.65 47.92 22.60
N VAL A 57 2.71 47.59 23.49
CA VAL A 57 1.91 46.36 23.42
C VAL A 57 1.10 46.28 22.12
N LYS A 58 0.45 47.37 21.71
CA LYS A 58 -0.27 47.43 20.42
C LYS A 58 0.65 47.30 19.21
N LYS A 59 1.85 47.90 19.25
CA LYS A 59 2.86 47.74 18.19
C LYS A 59 3.31 46.27 18.10
N LEU A 60 3.60 45.63 19.24
CA LEU A 60 3.97 44.21 19.31
C LEU A 60 2.86 43.32 18.79
N ALA A 61 1.60 43.53 19.19
CA ALA A 61 0.47 42.74 18.72
C ALA A 61 0.30 42.82 17.18
N ASN A 62 0.45 44.01 16.59
CA ASN A 62 0.44 44.17 15.14
C ASN A 62 1.62 43.46 14.46
N ILE A 63 2.81 43.48 15.07
CA ILE A 63 3.97 42.74 14.56
C ILE A 63 3.70 41.23 14.63
N CYS A 64 3.15 40.72 15.73
CA CYS A 64 2.78 39.32 15.87
C CYS A 64 1.78 38.89 14.79
N VAL A 65 0.76 39.69 14.49
CA VAL A 65 -0.18 39.41 13.38
C VAL A 65 0.53 39.38 12.04
N ARG A 66 1.42 40.36 11.76
CA ARG A 66 2.18 40.37 10.49
C ARG A 66 3.13 39.18 10.37
N VAL A 67 3.75 38.78 11.47
CA VAL A 67 4.65 37.62 11.53
C VAL A 67 3.85 36.33 11.36
N GLU A 68 2.72 36.18 12.05
CA GLU A 68 1.78 35.07 11.89
C GLU A 68 1.26 34.98 10.45
N ASP A 69 0.84 36.09 9.85
CA ASP A 69 0.36 36.15 8.46
C ASP A 69 1.48 35.77 7.46
N LEU A 70 2.71 36.22 7.71
CA LEU A 70 3.87 35.90 6.89
C LEU A 70 4.25 34.40 6.97
N PHE A 71 4.23 33.84 8.18
CA PHE A 71 4.61 32.43 8.42
C PHE A 71 3.43 31.45 8.39
N GLY A 72 2.20 31.93 8.19
CA GLY A 72 0.98 31.13 8.09
C GLY A 72 0.57 30.34 9.34
N SER A 73 1.22 30.59 10.49
CA SER A 73 1.06 29.81 11.72
C SER A 73 1.45 30.59 12.98
N PRO A 74 0.92 30.23 14.17
CA PRO A 74 1.29 30.88 15.43
C PRO A 74 2.78 30.80 15.70
N GLN A 75 3.41 31.92 16.05
CA GLN A 75 4.84 32.02 16.32
C GLN A 75 5.10 32.37 17.79
N ASP A 76 6.09 31.71 18.37
CA ASP A 76 6.80 32.14 19.57
C ASP A 76 7.95 33.06 19.15
N ILE A 77 7.99 34.27 19.70
CA ILE A 77 8.83 35.36 19.24
C ILE A 77 9.62 35.93 20.42
N GLU A 78 10.95 35.92 20.29
CA GLU A 78 11.83 36.66 21.19
C GLU A 78 12.13 38.03 20.59
N TRP A 79 12.02 39.09 21.38
CA TRP A 79 12.16 40.47 20.91
C TRP A 79 12.87 41.34 21.95
N VAL A 80 13.37 42.48 21.49
CA VAL A 80 13.89 43.57 22.33
C VAL A 80 13.34 44.90 21.84
N ALA A 81 13.00 45.80 22.77
CA ALA A 81 12.67 47.18 22.45
C ALA A 81 13.78 48.10 22.95
N VAL A 82 14.22 49.01 22.08
CA VAL A 82 15.11 50.12 22.44
C VAL A 82 14.37 51.40 22.05
N GLU A 83 14.04 52.21 23.06
CA GLU A 83 13.14 53.36 22.91
C GLU A 83 11.78 52.93 22.31
N ASP A 84 11.46 53.40 21.11
CA ASP A 84 10.19 53.16 20.41
C ASP A 84 10.29 52.14 19.26
N GLN A 85 11.48 51.54 19.09
CA GLN A 85 11.80 50.58 18.03
C GLN A 85 11.85 49.15 18.58
N ILE A 86 11.21 48.22 17.86
CA ILE A 86 11.15 46.80 18.20
C ILE A 86 12.06 46.02 17.25
N TYR A 87 12.93 45.19 17.80
CA TYR A 87 13.79 44.27 17.07
C TYR A 87 13.38 42.83 17.41
N LEU A 88 13.14 42.01 16.39
CA LEU A 88 12.89 40.58 16.53
C LEU A 88 14.23 39.84 16.55
N LEU A 89 14.46 39.07 17.60
CA LEU A 89 15.70 38.31 17.81
C LEU A 89 15.55 36.87 17.34
N GLN A 90 14.39 36.27 17.58
CA GLN A 90 14.06 34.91 17.18
C GLN A 90 12.55 34.79 16.90
N SER A 91 12.20 33.93 15.95
CA SER A 91 10.82 33.51 15.72
C SER A 91 10.82 32.01 15.43
N ARG A 92 9.95 31.26 16.09
CA ARG A 92 9.78 29.82 15.91
C ARG A 92 8.30 29.44 15.97
N PRO A 93 7.82 28.45 15.20
CA PRO A 93 6.42 28.06 15.24
C PRO A 93 6.05 27.41 16.58
N ILE A 94 4.87 27.73 17.12
CA ILE A 94 4.34 27.10 18.33
C ILE A 94 3.77 25.72 17.97
N THR A 95 4.44 24.66 18.42
CA THR A 95 4.03 23.27 18.12
C THR A 95 3.19 22.62 19.22
N SER A 96 3.18 23.17 20.43
CA SER A 96 2.49 22.59 21.60
C SER A 96 0.97 22.65 21.51
N ILE A 97 0.43 23.64 20.80
CA ILE A 97 -1.03 23.82 20.60
C ILE A 97 -1.63 22.67 19.77
N PHE A 98 -0.81 21.97 18.99
CA PHE A 98 -1.20 20.87 18.10
C PHE A 98 -0.68 19.50 18.56
N ALA A 99 -0.43 19.33 19.86
CA ALA A 99 0.14 18.09 20.39
C ALA A 99 -0.90 16.96 20.44
N TRP A 100 -1.01 16.19 19.35
CA TRP A 100 -1.74 14.92 19.34
C TRP A 100 -0.97 13.89 20.18
N SER A 101 -1.66 13.05 20.92
CA SER A 101 -1.08 11.87 21.58
C SER A 101 -0.59 10.84 20.56
N ASN A 102 0.21 9.87 21.00
CA ASN A 102 0.62 8.77 20.11
C ASN A 102 -0.60 7.92 19.70
N ASP A 103 -1.56 7.74 20.60
CA ASP A 103 -2.77 6.96 20.34
C ASP A 103 -3.67 7.63 19.30
N GLU A 104 -3.86 8.95 19.38
CA GLU A 104 -4.64 9.71 18.39
C GLU A 104 -4.01 9.67 17.00
N ILE A 105 -2.68 9.77 16.89
CA ILE A 105 -1.99 9.65 15.60
C ILE A 105 -2.08 8.22 15.06
N THR A 106 -1.99 7.22 15.95
CA THR A 106 -2.04 5.81 15.57
C THR A 106 -3.41 5.40 15.03
N ARG A 107 -4.49 5.97 15.57
CA ARG A 107 -5.87 5.64 15.20
C ARG A 107 -6.54 6.67 14.31
N GLU A 108 -5.79 7.65 13.80
CA GLU A 108 -6.32 8.78 13.02
C GLU A 108 -7.15 8.32 11.80
N PHE A 109 -6.69 7.25 11.15
CA PHE A 109 -7.30 6.71 9.93
C PHE A 109 -7.96 5.34 10.15
N ASP A 110 -8.23 4.97 11.41
CA ASP A 110 -8.94 3.74 11.71
C ASP A 110 -10.38 3.83 11.20
N THR A 111 -10.84 2.75 10.57
CA THR A 111 -12.25 2.62 10.19
C THR A 111 -13.09 2.50 11.45
N PRO A 112 -14.27 3.14 11.54
CA PRO A 112 -15.19 2.93 12.65
C PRO A 112 -15.75 1.49 12.62
N PHE A 113 -15.30 0.65 13.55
CA PHE A 113 -15.77 -0.73 13.67
C PHE A 113 -16.92 -0.84 14.67
N THR A 114 -17.89 -1.72 14.39
CA THR A 114 -18.90 -2.18 15.35
C THR A 114 -18.56 -3.57 15.88
N SER A 115 -19.12 -3.98 17.03
CA SER A 115 -18.94 -5.33 17.59
C SER A 115 -19.41 -6.46 16.66
N ASP A 116 -20.24 -6.13 15.67
CA ASP A 116 -20.79 -7.07 14.69
C ASP A 116 -19.96 -7.16 13.41
N ASP A 117 -18.90 -6.36 13.28
CA ASP A 117 -17.98 -6.52 12.16
C ASP A 117 -17.17 -7.81 12.25
N VAL A 118 -16.86 -8.33 11.08
CA VAL A 118 -15.88 -9.38 10.89
C VAL A 118 -14.96 -8.90 9.79
N VAL A 119 -13.67 -8.79 10.10
CA VAL A 119 -12.65 -8.39 9.13
C VAL A 119 -11.56 -9.44 9.04
N MET A 120 -10.90 -9.49 7.89
CA MET A 120 -9.82 -10.43 7.64
C MET A 120 -8.56 -9.76 7.08
N PHE A 121 -7.42 -10.32 7.42
CA PHE A 121 -6.10 -9.93 6.90
C PHE A 121 -5.54 -10.90 5.84
N TYR A 122 -6.23 -12.03 5.61
CA TYR A 122 -5.88 -12.98 4.53
C TYR A 122 -5.74 -12.26 3.18
N ASN A 123 -4.71 -12.66 2.42
CA ASN A 123 -4.31 -12.08 1.13
C ASN A 123 -3.86 -10.59 1.21
N VAL A 124 -4.37 -9.79 2.14
CA VAL A 124 -3.94 -8.39 2.32
C VAL A 124 -2.48 -8.33 2.74
N LYS A 125 -2.03 -9.20 3.65
CA LYS A 125 -0.64 -9.28 4.08
C LYS A 125 0.34 -9.81 3.01
N GLU A 126 -0.16 -10.34 1.89
CA GLU A 126 0.67 -10.64 0.70
C GLU A 126 0.91 -9.37 -0.13
N VAL A 127 -0.06 -8.45 -0.17
CA VAL A 127 0.02 -7.21 -0.95
C VAL A 127 0.63 -6.06 -0.13
N TYR A 128 0.26 -5.96 1.14
CA TYR A 128 0.69 -4.97 2.12
C TYR A 128 1.21 -5.70 3.37
N PRO A 129 2.45 -6.23 3.33
CA PRO A 129 3.04 -6.87 4.50
C PRO A 129 3.21 -5.88 5.67
N ASN A 130 3.57 -4.64 5.36
CA ASN A 130 3.73 -3.54 6.31
C ASN A 130 2.55 -2.55 6.24
N PRO A 131 2.39 -1.66 7.25
CA PRO A 131 1.41 -0.59 7.22
C PRO A 131 1.59 0.29 5.99
N MET A 132 0.49 0.76 5.43
CA MET A 132 0.50 1.68 4.30
C MET A 132 1.04 3.04 4.72
N HIS A 133 1.71 3.72 3.80
CA HIS A 133 2.00 5.13 3.96
C HIS A 133 0.69 5.93 3.91
N THR A 134 0.59 6.98 4.74
CA THR A 134 -0.64 7.79 4.88
C THR A 134 -1.15 8.33 3.54
N LEU A 135 -0.24 8.71 2.64
CA LEU A 135 -0.62 9.20 1.32
C LEU A 135 -1.36 8.12 0.50
N SER A 136 -0.83 6.90 0.50
CA SER A 136 -1.44 5.77 -0.22
C SER A 136 -2.75 5.32 0.40
N LEU A 137 -2.80 5.27 1.73
CA LEU A 137 -4.01 4.91 2.47
C LEU A 137 -5.15 5.87 2.15
N THR A 138 -4.89 7.18 2.20
CA THR A 138 -5.93 8.21 2.02
C THR A 138 -6.41 8.37 0.59
N LEU A 139 -5.70 7.82 -0.39
CA LEU A 139 -6.13 7.78 -1.79
C LEU A 139 -7.11 6.62 -2.09
N ASP A 140 -7.17 5.60 -1.22
CA ASP A 140 -8.18 4.51 -1.16
C ASP A 140 -8.83 4.10 -2.50
N PHE A 141 -8.02 3.82 -3.53
CA PHE A 141 -8.50 3.64 -4.89
C PHE A 141 -9.26 2.32 -5.11
N PHE A 142 -9.16 1.35 -4.19
CA PHE A 142 -10.00 0.14 -4.27
C PHE A 142 -11.46 0.44 -3.95
N SER A 143 -11.75 1.44 -3.11
CA SER A 143 -13.11 1.85 -2.78
C SER A 143 -13.85 2.52 -3.94
N THR A 144 -13.13 3.01 -4.96
CA THR A 144 -13.74 3.75 -6.08
C THR A 144 -14.40 2.85 -7.11
N TYR A 145 -14.18 1.53 -7.06
CA TYR A 145 -14.75 0.57 -8.02
C TYR A 145 -16.29 0.64 -8.04
N PRO A 146 -16.94 0.88 -9.21
CA PRO A 146 -18.38 1.14 -9.29
C PRO A 146 -19.27 0.06 -8.69
N LEU A 147 -18.85 -1.21 -8.74
CA LEU A 147 -19.63 -2.31 -8.15
C LEU A 147 -19.67 -2.25 -6.61
N PHE A 148 -18.64 -1.68 -5.97
CA PHE A 148 -18.61 -1.48 -4.53
C PHE A 148 -19.51 -0.30 -4.13
N LYS A 149 -19.52 0.77 -4.94
CA LYS A 149 -20.46 1.91 -4.79
C LYS A 149 -21.94 1.49 -4.92
N LEU A 150 -22.26 0.47 -5.73
CA LEU A 150 -23.63 -0.08 -5.83
C LEU A 150 -24.11 -0.78 -4.55
N THR A 151 -23.23 -1.00 -3.57
CA THR A 151 -23.54 -1.63 -2.27
C THR A 151 -23.62 -0.63 -1.12
N GLU A 152 -23.10 0.58 -1.31
CA GLU A 152 -23.12 1.65 -0.30
C GLU A 152 -24.50 2.31 -0.30
N LYS A 153 -25.34 1.97 0.69
CA LYS A 153 -26.61 2.65 0.91
C LYS A 153 -26.35 3.94 1.67
N GLU A 154 -26.63 5.06 1.01
CA GLU A 154 -26.49 6.44 1.46
C GLU A 154 -25.09 6.85 2.00
N PRO A 155 -24.52 7.98 1.55
CA PRO A 155 -23.23 8.48 2.03
C PRO A 155 -23.22 8.94 3.51
N THR A 156 -24.26 8.66 4.29
CA THR A 156 -24.49 9.17 5.64
C THR A 156 -24.35 8.11 6.75
N ASP A 157 -24.36 6.82 6.42
CA ASP A 157 -24.12 5.77 7.42
C ASP A 157 -22.61 5.54 7.58
N ILE A 158 -22.01 6.22 8.55
CA ILE A 158 -20.59 6.06 8.91
C ILE A 158 -20.24 4.62 9.32
N TYR A 159 -21.24 3.76 9.58
CA TYR A 159 -21.08 2.35 9.90
C TYR A 159 -21.37 1.41 8.72
N CYS A 160 -21.77 1.95 7.56
CA CYS A 160 -21.82 1.22 6.29
C CYS A 160 -20.39 1.03 5.79
N ASN A 161 -19.75 -0.01 6.30
CA ASN A 161 -18.34 -0.29 6.09
C ASN A 161 -18.04 -0.60 4.63
N LYS A 162 -17.12 0.19 4.08
CA LYS A 162 -16.40 -0.09 2.83
C LYS A 162 -15.87 -1.52 2.84
N GLN A 163 -15.75 -2.13 1.66
CA GLN A 163 -15.13 -3.46 1.54
C GLN A 163 -13.69 -3.50 2.09
N SER A 164 -12.98 -2.38 2.01
CA SER A 164 -11.67 -2.18 2.62
C SER A 164 -11.84 -1.39 3.91
N SER A 165 -11.18 -1.85 4.97
CA SER A 165 -11.14 -1.19 6.27
C SER A 165 -9.69 -1.03 6.69
N TYR A 166 -9.44 -0.15 7.64
CA TYR A 166 -8.10 0.24 8.05
C TYR A 166 -8.00 0.27 9.57
N THR A 167 -6.85 -0.15 10.09
CA THR A 167 -6.50 0.00 11.51
C THR A 167 -4.99 0.12 11.67
N HIS A 168 -4.50 1.11 12.42
CA HIS A 168 -3.06 1.35 12.58
C HIS A 168 -2.32 1.39 11.22
N ASN A 169 -2.92 2.05 10.22
CA ASN A 169 -2.48 2.04 8.81
C ASN A 169 -2.38 0.67 8.11
N ASN A 170 -2.80 -0.42 8.74
CA ASN A 170 -2.92 -1.72 8.12
C ASN A 170 -4.30 -1.85 7.46
N MET A 171 -4.31 -2.30 6.21
CA MET A 171 -5.55 -2.61 5.49
C MET A 171 -6.09 -3.98 5.94
N CYS A 172 -7.41 -4.10 6.03
CA CYS A 172 -8.13 -5.36 6.21
C CYS A 172 -9.40 -5.37 5.34
N LEU A 173 -9.96 -6.55 5.08
CA LEU A 173 -11.15 -6.71 4.25
C LEU A 173 -12.38 -6.99 5.12
N ASN A 174 -13.48 -6.29 4.87
CA ASN A 174 -14.74 -6.50 5.57
C ASN A 174 -15.44 -7.76 5.04
N VAL A 175 -15.43 -8.83 5.83
CA VAL A 175 -16.01 -10.14 5.48
C VAL A 175 -17.52 -10.02 5.32
N CYS A 176 -18.19 -9.25 6.19
CA CYS A 176 -19.64 -9.04 6.11
C CYS A 176 -20.04 -8.45 4.75
N GLN A 177 -19.32 -7.43 4.29
CA GLN A 177 -19.60 -6.77 3.02
C GLN A 177 -19.21 -7.62 1.80
N MET A 178 -18.11 -8.37 1.89
CA MET A 178 -17.59 -9.20 0.81
C MET A 178 -18.49 -10.40 0.50
N PHE A 179 -19.12 -11.00 1.53
CA PHE A 179 -19.91 -12.23 1.39
C PHE A 179 -21.44 -12.03 1.48
N GLN A 180 -21.93 -10.79 1.65
CA GLN A 180 -23.36 -10.48 1.84
C GLN A 180 -24.30 -11.04 0.74
N ASP A 181 -23.84 -11.15 -0.49
CA ASP A 181 -24.68 -11.56 -1.63
C ASP A 181 -24.54 -13.05 -1.97
N LEU A 182 -23.74 -13.80 -1.20
CA LEU A 182 -23.39 -15.18 -1.50
C LEU A 182 -24.18 -16.17 -0.64
N GLU A 183 -24.35 -17.39 -1.17
CA GLU A 183 -25.04 -18.48 -0.47
C GLU A 183 -24.05 -19.31 0.37
N PRO A 184 -24.34 -19.52 1.68
CA PRO A 184 -23.51 -20.34 2.55
C PRO A 184 -23.26 -21.74 2.01
N GLY A 185 -22.01 -22.21 2.11
CA GLY A 185 -21.61 -23.54 1.68
C GLY A 185 -21.74 -23.79 0.18
N SER A 186 -21.98 -22.77 -0.65
CA SER A 186 -21.90 -22.92 -2.11
C SER A 186 -20.46 -23.25 -2.54
N VAL A 187 -20.32 -23.98 -3.65
CA VAL A 187 -19.00 -24.27 -4.24
C VAL A 187 -18.25 -22.97 -4.56
N TYR A 188 -18.98 -21.93 -4.99
CA TYR A 188 -18.44 -20.61 -5.25
C TYR A 188 -17.79 -19.98 -4.01
N VAL A 189 -18.49 -19.99 -2.86
CA VAL A 189 -17.93 -19.52 -1.58
C VAL A 189 -16.69 -20.31 -1.20
N LYS A 190 -16.75 -21.65 -1.28
CA LYS A 190 -15.62 -22.53 -0.93
C LYS A 190 -14.37 -22.22 -1.74
N ILE A 191 -14.53 -21.95 -3.04
CA ILE A 191 -13.44 -21.56 -3.93
C ILE A 191 -12.88 -20.18 -3.55
N ILE A 192 -13.74 -19.21 -3.20
CA ILE A 192 -13.30 -17.88 -2.75
C ILE A 192 -12.50 -18.00 -1.45
N GLU A 193 -13.00 -18.72 -0.44
CA GLU A 193 -12.30 -18.92 0.84
C GLU A 193 -10.91 -19.52 0.61
N TYR A 194 -10.82 -20.58 -0.19
CA TYR A 194 -9.55 -21.24 -0.48
C TYR A 194 -8.60 -20.37 -1.32
N SER A 195 -9.16 -19.57 -2.23
CA SER A 195 -8.38 -18.63 -3.04
C SER A 195 -7.75 -17.52 -2.18
N ILE A 196 -8.48 -17.04 -1.17
CA ILE A 196 -8.05 -15.92 -0.32
C ILE A 196 -7.18 -16.40 0.86
N ALA A 197 -7.63 -17.43 1.56
CA ALA A 197 -7.06 -17.86 2.83
C ALA A 197 -6.31 -19.20 2.75
N GLY A 198 -6.38 -19.92 1.62
CA GLY A 198 -5.84 -21.28 1.52
C GLY A 198 -6.61 -22.32 2.36
N GLN A 199 -7.71 -21.92 3.01
CA GLN A 199 -8.57 -22.75 3.85
C GLN A 199 -9.99 -22.17 3.93
N CYS A 200 -10.96 -22.99 4.35
CA CYS A 200 -12.29 -22.51 4.71
C CYS A 200 -12.26 -21.90 6.12
N PHE A 201 -12.77 -20.69 6.29
CA PHE A 201 -12.77 -19.95 7.56
C PHE A 201 -14.15 -19.38 7.93
N LEU A 202 -15.13 -19.37 7.01
CA LEU A 202 -16.48 -18.86 7.24
C LEU A 202 -17.30 -19.86 8.07
N THR A 203 -17.30 -19.66 9.38
CA THR A 203 -18.11 -20.43 10.33
C THR A 203 -19.58 -20.00 10.30
N SER A 204 -20.46 -20.82 10.89
CA SER A 204 -21.88 -20.45 11.07
C SER A 204 -22.05 -19.12 11.81
N SER A 205 -21.19 -18.82 12.79
CA SER A 205 -21.22 -17.55 13.53
C SER A 205 -20.85 -16.34 12.67
N ILE A 206 -19.94 -16.50 11.70
CA ILE A 206 -19.62 -15.43 10.74
C ILE A 206 -20.80 -15.22 9.79
N TRP A 207 -21.45 -16.29 9.33
CA TRP A 207 -22.65 -16.20 8.50
C TRP A 207 -23.81 -15.49 9.19
N GLU A 208 -24.03 -15.71 10.48
CA GLU A 208 -25.01 -14.96 11.26
C GLU A 208 -24.72 -13.44 11.20
N LYS A 209 -23.47 -13.02 11.41
CA LYS A 209 -23.04 -11.61 11.29
C LYS A 209 -23.21 -11.05 9.87
N ILE A 210 -22.86 -11.83 8.84
CA ILE A 210 -23.09 -11.47 7.43
C ILE A 210 -24.58 -11.19 7.19
N PHE A 211 -25.48 -12.07 7.65
CA PHE A 211 -26.92 -11.92 7.45
C PHE A 211 -27.51 -10.77 8.25
N LEU A 212 -27.03 -10.51 9.47
CA LEU A 212 -27.43 -9.36 10.27
C LEU A 212 -27.13 -8.03 9.57
N LYS A 213 -25.97 -7.93 8.91
CA LYS A 213 -25.56 -6.73 8.16
C LYS A 213 -26.06 -6.69 6.72
N ASN A 214 -26.59 -7.79 6.16
CA ASN A 214 -27.04 -7.83 4.78
C ASN A 214 -28.25 -6.91 4.54
N ARG A 215 -28.02 -5.82 3.81
CA ARG A 215 -29.08 -4.86 3.42
C ARG A 215 -29.50 -4.98 1.95
N SER A 216 -28.93 -5.94 1.19
CA SER A 216 -29.11 -6.02 -0.26
C SER A 216 -30.43 -6.71 -0.64
N SER A 217 -31.24 -6.04 -1.47
CA SER A 217 -32.48 -6.61 -2.00
C SER A 217 -32.22 -7.62 -3.12
N ALA A 218 -33.19 -8.49 -3.41
CA ALA A 218 -33.06 -9.47 -4.51
C ALA A 218 -32.80 -8.80 -5.87
N LEU A 219 -33.42 -7.65 -6.14
CA LEU A 219 -33.19 -6.88 -7.37
C LEU A 219 -31.75 -6.35 -7.43
N GLN A 220 -31.20 -5.85 -6.32
CA GLN A 220 -29.81 -5.40 -6.26
C GLN A 220 -28.83 -6.56 -6.53
N LYS A 221 -29.06 -7.71 -5.91
CA LYS A 221 -28.25 -8.93 -6.16
C LYS A 221 -28.27 -9.34 -7.64
N PHE A 222 -29.44 -9.28 -8.26
CA PHE A 222 -29.62 -9.56 -9.69
C PHE A 222 -28.88 -8.56 -10.58
N LEU A 223 -29.06 -7.26 -10.34
CA LEU A 223 -28.37 -6.20 -11.10
C LEU A 223 -26.85 -6.29 -10.97
N LYS A 224 -26.32 -6.56 -9.77
CA LYS A 224 -24.88 -6.80 -9.54
C LYS A 224 -24.37 -7.99 -10.34
N SER A 225 -25.14 -9.07 -10.39
CA SER A 225 -24.78 -10.27 -11.15
C SER A 225 -24.71 -9.99 -12.65
N ILE A 226 -25.68 -9.25 -13.21
CA ILE A 226 -25.66 -8.82 -14.62
C ILE A 226 -24.47 -7.91 -14.90
N TYR A 227 -24.22 -6.94 -14.02
CA TYR A 227 -23.10 -6.02 -14.18
C TYR A 227 -21.78 -6.77 -14.18
N SER A 228 -21.53 -7.62 -13.17
CA SER A 228 -20.33 -8.46 -13.09
C SER A 228 -20.16 -9.33 -14.34
N PHE A 229 -21.24 -9.97 -14.82
CA PHE A 229 -21.19 -10.76 -16.05
C PHE A 229 -20.81 -9.91 -17.27
N LYS A 230 -21.44 -8.74 -17.45
CA LYS A 230 -21.12 -7.79 -18.53
C LYS A 230 -19.65 -7.35 -18.48
N GLU A 231 -19.13 -7.05 -17.29
CA GLU A 231 -17.75 -6.63 -17.08
C GLU A 231 -16.74 -7.69 -17.52
N THR A 232 -17.08 -8.98 -17.37
CA THR A 232 -16.22 -10.11 -17.77
C THR A 232 -16.24 -10.42 -19.27
N LEU A 233 -17.33 -10.13 -19.98
CA LEU A 233 -17.46 -10.44 -21.42
C LEU A 233 -16.47 -9.65 -22.30
N TYR A 234 -16.16 -8.41 -21.93
CA TYR A 234 -15.31 -7.51 -22.72
C TYR A 234 -13.92 -7.34 -22.11
N LEU A 235 -13.51 -8.25 -21.23
CA LEU A 235 -12.28 -8.11 -20.44
C LEU A 235 -11.01 -7.96 -21.30
N GLU A 236 -10.91 -8.71 -22.40
CA GLU A 236 -9.76 -8.63 -23.32
C GLU A 236 -9.65 -7.25 -24.00
N SER A 237 -10.77 -6.70 -24.48
CA SER A 237 -10.78 -5.33 -25.05
C SER A 237 -10.36 -4.31 -24.00
N ARG A 238 -10.89 -4.44 -22.78
CA ARG A 238 -10.58 -3.54 -21.66
C ARG A 238 -9.11 -3.60 -21.26
N LEU A 239 -8.51 -4.79 -21.21
CA LEU A 239 -7.08 -4.94 -20.96
C LEU A 239 -6.26 -4.20 -22.02
N ASN A 240 -6.57 -4.39 -23.29
CA ASN A 240 -5.88 -3.73 -24.40
C ASN A 240 -6.04 -2.20 -24.38
N GLU A 241 -7.24 -1.70 -24.12
CA GLU A 241 -7.53 -0.26 -24.00
C GLU A 241 -6.81 0.36 -22.80
N THR A 242 -6.88 -0.31 -21.65
CA THR A 242 -6.23 0.13 -20.41
C THR A 242 -4.70 0.13 -20.56
N HIS A 243 -4.14 -0.85 -21.26
CA HIS A 243 -2.70 -0.92 -21.53
C HIS A 243 -2.25 0.26 -22.42
N LYS A 244 -3.00 0.56 -23.49
CA LYS A 244 -2.75 1.74 -24.33
C LYS A 244 -2.82 3.04 -23.53
N LEU A 245 -3.81 3.15 -22.64
CA LEU A 245 -3.99 4.32 -21.78
C LEU A 245 -2.79 4.54 -20.85
N ILE A 246 -2.28 3.49 -20.20
CA ILE A 246 -1.09 3.59 -19.34
C ILE A 246 0.14 4.02 -20.16
N CYS A 247 0.32 3.45 -21.35
CA CYS A 247 1.43 3.79 -22.24
C CYS A 247 1.41 5.26 -22.67
N SER A 248 0.23 5.86 -22.86
CA SER A 248 0.09 7.26 -23.27
C SER A 248 0.04 8.26 -22.11
N THR A 249 -0.07 7.79 -20.87
CA THR A 249 -0.24 8.65 -19.70
C THR A 249 1.10 8.93 -19.04
N ASP A 250 1.58 10.15 -19.09
CA ASP A 250 2.75 10.59 -18.32
C ASP A 250 2.43 11.85 -17.51
N ILE A 251 3.07 12.00 -16.35
CA ILE A 251 2.86 13.16 -15.49
C ILE A 251 3.74 14.30 -16.00
N GLN A 252 3.09 15.34 -16.52
CA GLN A 252 3.80 16.53 -17.01
C GLN A 252 4.49 17.26 -15.86
N GLN A 253 5.72 17.71 -16.11
CA GLN A 253 6.47 18.54 -15.17
C GLN A 253 5.85 19.93 -15.08
N SER A 254 6.01 20.57 -13.94
CA SER A 254 5.56 21.94 -13.67
C SER A 254 6.59 22.63 -12.80
N ASP A 255 6.73 23.95 -12.92
CA ASP A 255 7.67 24.71 -12.11
C ASP A 255 7.22 24.78 -10.65
N SER A 256 5.93 25.01 -10.40
CA SER A 256 5.36 25.08 -9.05
C SER A 256 4.89 23.72 -8.52
N ALA A 257 4.97 23.53 -7.20
CA ALA A 257 4.42 22.35 -6.52
C ALA A 257 2.92 22.16 -6.76
N LEU A 258 2.13 23.25 -6.75
CA LEU A 258 0.69 23.19 -7.01
C LEU A 258 0.37 22.76 -8.45
N GLY A 259 1.11 23.27 -9.44
CA GLY A 259 0.93 22.85 -10.83
C GLY A 259 1.28 21.38 -11.04
N LEU A 260 2.33 20.89 -10.37
CA LEU A 260 2.69 19.46 -10.44
C LEU A 260 1.63 18.59 -9.77
N LEU A 261 1.09 19.00 -8.63
CA LEU A 261 -0.01 18.28 -7.96
C LEU A 261 -1.24 18.17 -8.88
N ASN A 262 -1.62 19.24 -9.59
CA ASN A 262 -2.73 19.19 -10.54
C ASN A 262 -2.47 18.21 -11.70
N ASN A 263 -1.22 18.13 -12.17
CA ASN A 263 -0.82 17.16 -13.19
C ASN A 263 -0.88 15.72 -12.65
N ILE A 264 -0.50 15.49 -11.39
CA ILE A 264 -0.66 14.19 -10.71
C ILE A 264 -2.15 13.83 -10.58
N ASP A 265 -2.98 14.77 -10.15
CA ASP A 265 -4.43 14.56 -10.00
C ASP A 265 -5.09 14.13 -11.32
N SER A 266 -4.61 14.64 -12.47
CA SER A 266 -5.13 14.25 -13.79
C SER A 266 -4.94 12.76 -14.14
N VAL A 267 -4.01 12.09 -13.46
CA VAL A 267 -3.72 10.66 -13.65
C VAL A 267 -4.58 9.77 -12.73
N MET A 268 -5.25 10.34 -11.74
CA MET A 268 -6.10 9.58 -10.80
C MET A 268 -7.27 8.87 -11.50
N ASP A 269 -7.87 9.48 -12.53
CA ASP A 269 -8.91 8.86 -13.35
C ASP A 269 -8.39 7.62 -14.11
N VAL A 270 -7.11 7.63 -14.49
CA VAL A 270 -6.46 6.48 -15.11
C VAL A 270 -6.28 5.37 -14.08
N LEU A 271 -5.80 5.69 -12.87
CA LEU A 271 -5.67 4.72 -11.78
C LEU A 271 -7.02 4.03 -11.46
N GLU A 272 -8.12 4.78 -11.41
CA GLU A 272 -9.47 4.21 -11.19
C GLU A 272 -9.86 3.22 -12.31
N LYS A 273 -9.61 3.58 -13.58
CA LYS A 273 -9.88 2.69 -14.73
C LYS A 273 -9.04 1.41 -14.68
N VAL A 274 -7.75 1.52 -14.35
CA VAL A 274 -6.87 0.35 -14.23
C VAL A 274 -7.30 -0.54 -13.07
N THR A 275 -7.63 0.05 -11.92
CA THR A 275 -8.14 -0.68 -10.75
C THR A 275 -9.42 -1.44 -11.09
N SER A 276 -10.35 -0.79 -11.81
CA SER A 276 -11.57 -1.42 -12.29
C SER A 276 -11.30 -2.61 -13.22
N CYS A 277 -10.34 -2.47 -14.14
CA CYS A 277 -9.90 -3.58 -14.99
C CYS A 277 -9.31 -4.74 -14.17
N HIS A 278 -8.49 -4.44 -13.16
CA HIS A 278 -7.89 -5.45 -12.29
C HIS A 278 -8.95 -6.22 -11.48
N VAL A 279 -9.92 -5.53 -10.88
CA VAL A 279 -11.04 -6.17 -10.16
C VAL A 279 -11.85 -7.08 -11.09
N ALA A 280 -12.20 -6.60 -12.29
CA ALA A 280 -12.91 -7.41 -13.29
C ALA A 280 -12.13 -8.66 -13.71
N SER A 281 -10.80 -8.55 -13.88
CA SER A 281 -9.95 -9.70 -14.21
C SER A 281 -9.87 -10.75 -13.09
N SER A 282 -9.83 -10.29 -11.83
CA SER A 282 -9.84 -11.17 -10.65
C SER A 282 -11.18 -11.91 -10.52
N MET A 283 -12.31 -11.21 -10.76
CA MET A 283 -13.63 -11.85 -10.82
C MET A 283 -13.73 -12.88 -11.93
N ASN A 284 -13.23 -12.57 -13.14
CA ASN A 284 -13.19 -13.50 -14.25
C ASN A 284 -12.38 -14.77 -13.92
N ASN A 285 -11.28 -14.63 -13.17
CA ASN A 285 -10.49 -15.77 -12.72
C ASN A 285 -11.26 -16.67 -11.75
N ILE A 286 -11.93 -16.10 -10.75
CA ILE A 286 -12.77 -16.87 -9.80
C ILE A 286 -13.92 -17.59 -10.51
N ILE A 287 -14.60 -16.91 -11.45
CA ILE A 287 -15.69 -17.51 -12.24
C ILE A 287 -15.16 -18.67 -13.10
N SER A 288 -14.04 -18.47 -13.79
CA SER A 288 -13.41 -19.51 -14.62
C SER A 288 -12.98 -20.71 -13.79
N HIS A 289 -12.42 -20.47 -12.59
CA HIS A 289 -12.06 -21.52 -11.63
C HIS A 289 -13.30 -22.30 -11.18
N THR A 290 -14.38 -21.59 -10.85
CA THR A 290 -15.65 -22.21 -10.42
C THR A 290 -16.26 -23.09 -11.50
N LEU A 291 -16.29 -22.61 -12.75
CA LEU A 291 -16.80 -23.38 -13.88
C LEU A 291 -15.97 -24.63 -14.12
N LEU A 292 -14.64 -24.52 -14.06
CA LEU A 292 -13.73 -25.66 -14.21
C LEU A 292 -13.91 -26.68 -13.08
N ALA A 293 -14.05 -26.23 -11.83
CA ALA A 293 -14.27 -27.10 -10.69
C ALA A 293 -15.60 -27.87 -10.83
N ILE A 294 -16.72 -27.17 -11.08
CA ILE A 294 -18.04 -27.78 -11.12
C ILE A 294 -18.20 -28.68 -12.36
N LEU A 295 -17.93 -28.15 -13.55
CA LEU A 295 -18.23 -28.83 -14.81
C LEU A 295 -17.09 -29.72 -15.29
N GLY A 296 -15.85 -29.38 -14.93
CA GLY A 296 -14.65 -30.10 -15.35
C GLY A 296 -14.24 -31.21 -14.38
N LEU A 297 -14.39 -31.00 -13.06
CA LEU A 297 -13.97 -31.96 -12.03
C LEU A 297 -15.12 -32.64 -11.29
N ASP A 298 -16.38 -32.33 -11.64
CA ASP A 298 -17.56 -32.71 -10.85
C ASP A 298 -17.45 -32.30 -9.36
N PHE A 299 -16.75 -31.19 -9.07
CA PHE A 299 -16.52 -30.71 -7.71
C PHE A 299 -17.81 -30.18 -7.09
N ASN A 300 -18.13 -30.66 -5.90
CA ASN A 300 -19.35 -30.35 -5.16
C ASN A 300 -19.04 -29.87 -3.73
N LYS A 301 -20.07 -29.54 -2.96
CA LYS A 301 -19.94 -29.00 -1.59
C LYS A 301 -19.12 -29.93 -0.68
N ASP A 302 -19.26 -31.24 -0.86
CA ASP A 302 -18.61 -32.29 -0.06
C ASP A 302 -17.21 -32.70 -0.56
N SER A 303 -16.79 -32.17 -1.71
CA SER A 303 -15.52 -32.55 -2.32
C SER A 303 -14.33 -32.08 -1.47
N PRO A 304 -13.29 -32.92 -1.28
CA PRO A 304 -12.13 -32.55 -0.49
C PRO A 304 -11.36 -31.44 -1.17
N VAL A 305 -10.90 -30.48 -0.37
CA VAL A 305 -10.23 -29.24 -0.85
C VAL A 305 -8.94 -29.57 -1.61
N ASP A 306 -8.25 -30.66 -1.26
CA ASP A 306 -7.05 -31.14 -1.95
C ASP A 306 -7.26 -31.38 -3.45
N THR A 307 -8.51 -31.62 -3.89
CA THR A 307 -8.86 -31.75 -5.33
C THR A 307 -8.53 -30.47 -6.11
N LEU A 308 -8.65 -29.30 -5.48
CA LEU A 308 -8.29 -28.00 -6.07
C LEU A 308 -6.77 -27.78 -6.07
N SER A 309 -6.05 -28.29 -5.07
CA SER A 309 -4.57 -28.20 -5.01
C SER A 309 -3.91 -28.92 -6.19
N ASN A 310 -4.45 -30.07 -6.60
CA ASN A 310 -4.00 -30.79 -7.80
C ASN A 310 -4.17 -29.94 -9.07
N LEU A 311 -5.15 -29.04 -9.08
CA LEU A 311 -5.38 -28.13 -10.20
C LEU A 311 -4.32 -27.02 -10.26
N ALA A 312 -3.74 -26.60 -9.13
CA ALA A 312 -2.64 -25.64 -9.09
C ALA A 312 -1.42 -26.15 -9.88
N THR A 313 -1.08 -27.44 -9.72
CA THR A 313 -0.01 -28.07 -10.50
C THR A 313 -0.27 -28.09 -12.02
N SER A 314 -1.52 -27.86 -12.43
CA SER A 314 -1.96 -27.80 -13.83
C SER A 314 -1.89 -26.44 -14.51
N ILE A 315 -1.49 -25.43 -13.74
CA ILE A 315 -1.29 -24.05 -14.18
C ILE A 315 0.16 -23.88 -14.65
N ASN A 316 0.54 -24.57 -15.71
CA ASN A 316 1.74 -24.20 -16.44
C ASN A 316 1.34 -23.23 -17.56
N THR A 317 1.33 -21.94 -17.24
CA THR A 317 1.04 -20.86 -18.19
C THR A 317 2.33 -20.16 -18.57
N PRO A 318 2.86 -20.38 -19.79
CA PRO A 318 4.17 -19.87 -20.20
C PRO A 318 4.24 -18.33 -20.30
N ASP A 319 3.08 -17.66 -20.37
CA ASP A 319 2.94 -16.22 -20.61
C ASP A 319 2.76 -15.38 -19.32
N ILE A 320 3.18 -15.88 -18.17
CA ILE A 320 3.15 -15.11 -16.91
C ILE A 320 4.38 -14.19 -16.82
N ILE A 321 4.16 -12.94 -16.41
CA ILE A 321 5.19 -11.89 -16.27
C ILE A 321 6.32 -12.33 -15.33
N ASN A 322 6.00 -13.02 -14.23
CA ASN A 322 6.96 -13.58 -13.26
C ASN A 322 8.00 -14.48 -13.94
N VAL A 323 7.57 -15.34 -14.87
CA VAL A 323 8.45 -16.24 -15.63
C VAL A 323 9.42 -15.44 -16.50
N SER A 324 8.97 -14.31 -17.05
CA SER A 324 9.80 -13.43 -17.89
C SER A 324 10.84 -12.68 -17.06
N ILE A 325 10.47 -12.16 -15.88
CA ILE A 325 11.39 -11.53 -14.93
C ILE A 325 12.51 -12.49 -14.55
N LEU A 326 12.17 -13.74 -14.22
CA LEU A 326 13.14 -14.77 -13.88
C LEU A 326 14.13 -15.06 -15.02
N LYS A 327 13.63 -15.18 -16.25
CA LYS A 327 14.47 -15.41 -17.43
C LYS A 327 15.44 -14.24 -17.65
N ASP A 328 14.96 -13.01 -17.54
CA ASP A 328 15.76 -11.81 -17.80
C ASP A 328 16.84 -11.62 -16.71
N ILE A 329 16.54 -11.85 -15.43
CA ILE A 329 17.54 -11.83 -14.35
C ILE A 329 18.57 -12.95 -14.52
N GLN A 330 18.12 -14.17 -14.86
CA GLN A 330 19.02 -15.29 -15.11
C GLN A 330 19.98 -15.01 -16.28
N ALA A 331 19.49 -14.39 -17.35
CA ALA A 331 20.31 -14.00 -18.49
C ALA A 331 21.41 -13.01 -18.09
N ILE A 332 21.11 -12.04 -17.20
CA ILE A 332 22.11 -11.11 -16.66
C ILE A 332 23.15 -11.87 -15.83
N ALA A 333 22.70 -12.74 -14.92
CA ALA A 333 23.57 -13.53 -14.06
C ALA A 333 24.49 -14.48 -14.86
N GLU A 334 23.98 -15.09 -15.94
CA GLU A 334 24.76 -15.95 -16.85
C GLU A 334 25.90 -15.16 -17.52
N VAL A 335 25.62 -13.95 -18.03
CA VAL A 335 26.64 -13.10 -18.66
C VAL A 335 27.75 -12.72 -17.67
N ILE A 336 27.42 -12.40 -16.42
CA ILE A 336 28.42 -12.08 -15.39
C ILE A 336 29.18 -13.34 -14.96
N SER A 337 28.51 -14.49 -14.90
CA SER A 337 29.11 -15.76 -14.47
C SER A 337 30.15 -16.31 -15.45
N GLU A 338 30.08 -15.95 -16.73
CA GLU A 338 31.07 -16.28 -17.76
C GLU A 338 32.36 -15.46 -17.62
N MET A 339 32.35 -14.37 -16.83
CA MET A 339 33.51 -13.49 -16.69
C MET A 339 34.56 -14.06 -15.71
N PRO A 340 35.87 -13.89 -15.99
CA PRO A 340 36.93 -14.24 -15.05
C PRO A 340 36.84 -13.50 -13.71
N SER A 341 36.36 -12.25 -13.75
CA SER A 341 36.23 -11.36 -12.59
C SER A 341 34.92 -11.50 -11.82
N LYS A 342 34.12 -12.56 -12.04
CA LYS A 342 32.82 -12.75 -11.37
C LYS A 342 32.90 -12.72 -9.83
N LYS A 343 34.01 -13.21 -9.25
CA LYS A 343 34.21 -13.18 -7.78
C LYS A 343 34.33 -11.76 -7.26
N GLU A 344 34.99 -10.88 -8.01
CA GLU A 344 35.09 -9.46 -7.68
C GLU A 344 33.69 -8.83 -7.60
N PHE A 345 32.81 -9.12 -8.56
CA PHE A 345 31.41 -8.67 -8.52
C PHE A 345 30.66 -9.20 -7.29
N CYS A 346 30.83 -10.47 -6.93
CA CYS A 346 30.16 -11.07 -5.77
C CYS A 346 30.65 -10.52 -4.43
N ASP A 347 31.92 -10.14 -4.33
CA ASP A 347 32.52 -9.65 -3.08
C ASP A 347 32.35 -8.12 -2.89
N LEU A 348 31.88 -7.41 -3.92
CA LEU A 348 31.66 -5.96 -3.87
C LEU A 348 30.44 -5.59 -3.01
N PRO A 349 30.50 -4.47 -2.27
CA PRO A 349 29.31 -3.84 -1.70
C PRO A 349 28.29 -3.56 -2.81
N VAL A 350 27.02 -3.87 -2.54
CA VAL A 350 25.92 -3.84 -3.52
C VAL A 350 25.78 -2.47 -4.21
N GLU A 351 26.06 -1.39 -3.48
CA GLU A 351 26.04 0.00 -3.95
C GLU A 351 27.00 0.25 -5.13
N ASN A 352 28.12 -0.48 -5.18
CA ASN A 352 29.16 -0.31 -6.19
C ASN A 352 28.98 -1.23 -7.41
N CYS A 353 28.04 -2.19 -7.35
CA CYS A 353 27.84 -3.20 -8.38
C CYS A 353 27.42 -2.59 -9.73
N ASN A 354 26.61 -1.52 -9.71
CA ASN A 354 26.18 -0.84 -10.93
C ASN A 354 27.35 -0.21 -11.69
N ASP A 355 28.21 0.53 -10.98
CA ASP A 355 29.36 1.20 -11.56
C ASP A 355 30.40 0.18 -12.03
N TRP A 356 30.56 -0.91 -11.27
CA TRP A 356 31.41 -2.02 -11.70
C TRP A 356 30.93 -2.65 -13.01
N LEU A 357 29.62 -2.91 -13.15
CA LEU A 357 29.06 -3.45 -14.40
C LEU A 357 29.29 -2.50 -15.57
N LYS A 358 29.09 -1.20 -15.36
CA LYS A 358 29.29 -0.18 -16.38
C LYS A 358 30.74 -0.15 -16.90
N LEU A 359 31.71 -0.41 -16.04
CA LEU A 359 33.14 -0.40 -16.39
C LEU A 359 33.64 -1.74 -16.95
N ASN A 360 33.14 -2.86 -16.42
CA ASN A 360 33.72 -4.19 -16.67
C ASN A 360 32.87 -5.09 -17.57
N CYS A 361 31.57 -4.82 -17.70
CA CYS A 361 30.64 -5.68 -18.45
C CYS A 361 29.55 -4.87 -19.17
N GLU A 362 29.88 -4.28 -20.33
CA GLU A 362 28.94 -3.48 -21.12
C GLU A 362 27.64 -4.24 -21.44
N LYS A 363 27.75 -5.52 -21.80
CA LYS A 363 26.58 -6.38 -22.08
C LYS A 363 25.70 -6.58 -20.85
N GLY A 364 26.29 -6.91 -19.71
CA GLY A 364 25.56 -7.09 -18.45
C GLY A 364 24.92 -5.79 -17.95
N TYR A 365 25.63 -4.67 -18.10
CA TYR A 365 25.09 -3.34 -17.80
C TYR A 365 23.90 -2.97 -18.70
N GLY A 366 24.01 -3.24 -20.02
CA GLY A 366 22.91 -3.04 -20.97
C GLY A 366 21.66 -3.84 -20.59
N GLN A 367 21.84 -5.13 -20.28
CA GLN A 367 20.73 -6.00 -19.86
C GLN A 367 20.12 -5.57 -18.51
N ALA A 368 20.94 -5.14 -17.55
CA ALA A 368 20.46 -4.63 -16.27
C ALA A 368 19.64 -3.34 -16.46
N LYS A 369 20.08 -2.43 -17.35
CA LYS A 369 19.34 -1.22 -17.69
C LYS A 369 18.00 -1.54 -18.35
N ASP A 370 17.98 -2.45 -19.31
CA ASP A 370 16.75 -2.90 -19.98
C ASP A 370 15.79 -3.55 -18.97
N PHE A 371 16.32 -4.34 -18.03
CA PHE A 371 15.55 -4.94 -16.94
C PHE A 371 14.90 -3.87 -16.06
N ILE A 372 15.64 -2.87 -15.61
CA ILE A 372 15.09 -1.77 -14.79
C ILE A 372 14.06 -0.95 -15.58
N GLN A 373 14.26 -0.73 -16.88
CA GLN A 373 13.27 -0.04 -17.70
C GLN A 373 11.97 -0.84 -17.82
N LYS A 374 12.06 -2.16 -17.92
CA LYS A 374 10.92 -3.06 -18.14
C LYS A 374 10.20 -3.46 -16.86
N TYR A 375 10.92 -3.61 -15.75
CA TYR A 375 10.41 -4.17 -14.50
C TYR A 375 10.70 -3.30 -13.27
N GLY A 376 11.32 -2.14 -13.44
CA GLY A 376 11.71 -1.26 -12.34
C GLY A 376 10.57 -0.82 -11.44
N HIS A 377 9.32 -0.87 -11.91
CA HIS A 377 8.11 -0.59 -11.13
C HIS A 377 7.77 -1.65 -10.08
N ARG A 378 8.39 -2.84 -10.14
CA ARG A 378 8.14 -3.95 -9.19
C ARG A 378 8.98 -3.81 -7.92
N GLY A 379 8.47 -4.35 -6.82
CA GLY A 379 9.12 -4.35 -5.51
C GLY A 379 8.20 -4.91 -4.43
N VAL A 380 8.67 -4.89 -3.18
CA VAL A 380 7.84 -5.24 -2.03
C VAL A 380 6.81 -4.15 -1.79
N GLN A 381 5.57 -4.55 -1.47
CA GLN A 381 4.47 -3.61 -1.25
C GLN A 381 4.27 -2.67 -2.45
N GLU A 382 4.23 -3.26 -3.64
CA GLU A 382 4.28 -2.57 -4.95
C GLU A 382 3.13 -1.59 -5.23
N LEU A 383 2.03 -1.69 -4.49
CA LEU A 383 0.86 -0.79 -4.61
C LEU A 383 0.93 0.44 -3.68
N ASP A 384 1.89 0.49 -2.76
CA ASP A 384 2.09 1.64 -1.88
C ASP A 384 3.03 2.67 -2.52
N PHE A 385 2.70 3.96 -2.46
CA PHE A 385 3.48 5.02 -3.09
C PHE A 385 4.78 5.30 -2.35
N GLY A 386 4.84 5.07 -1.04
CA GLY A 386 6.05 5.28 -0.25
C GLY A 386 7.05 4.12 -0.31
N SER A 387 6.65 2.96 -0.84
CA SER A 387 7.55 1.80 -0.97
C SER A 387 8.66 2.04 -2.00
N GLU A 388 9.78 1.34 -1.79
CA GLU A 388 10.90 1.30 -2.73
C GLU A 388 10.67 0.16 -3.76
N THR A 389 11.08 0.41 -5.01
CA THR A 389 11.02 -0.54 -6.14
C THR A 389 12.41 -0.75 -6.73
N TRP A 390 12.58 -1.67 -7.68
CA TRP A 390 13.87 -1.87 -8.34
C TRP A 390 14.39 -0.62 -9.06
N SER A 391 13.52 0.23 -9.60
CA SER A 391 13.93 1.50 -10.21
C SER A 391 14.36 2.56 -9.21
N THR A 392 13.81 2.55 -7.99
CA THR A 392 14.12 3.55 -6.97
C THR A 392 15.25 3.13 -6.04
N ASP A 393 15.44 1.82 -5.89
CA ASP A 393 16.57 1.20 -5.22
C ASP A 393 17.08 0.00 -6.05
N CYS A 394 18.03 0.29 -6.95
CA CYS A 394 18.63 -0.73 -7.81
C CYS A 394 19.50 -1.73 -7.04
N ASN A 395 19.89 -1.45 -5.78
CA ASN A 395 20.73 -2.34 -4.99
C ASN A 395 20.06 -3.71 -4.80
N ARG A 396 18.74 -3.73 -4.69
CA ARG A 396 17.95 -4.96 -4.58
C ARG A 396 18.14 -5.92 -5.77
N LEU A 397 18.29 -5.38 -6.99
CA LEU A 397 18.59 -6.20 -8.17
C LEU A 397 20.00 -6.80 -8.06
N PHE A 398 20.98 -6.01 -7.65
CA PHE A 398 22.38 -6.48 -7.58
C PHE A 398 22.59 -7.51 -6.46
N SER A 399 21.96 -7.33 -5.30
CA SER A 399 21.96 -8.33 -4.21
C SER A 399 21.42 -9.69 -4.69
N CYS A 400 20.32 -9.66 -5.46
CA CYS A 400 19.77 -10.84 -6.10
C CYS A 400 20.76 -11.45 -7.12
N LEU A 401 21.38 -10.65 -7.98
CA LEU A 401 22.34 -11.13 -8.97
C LEU A 401 23.56 -11.80 -8.32
N GLN A 402 24.13 -11.19 -7.27
CA GLN A 402 25.23 -11.78 -6.51
C GLN A 402 24.86 -13.16 -5.95
N SER A 403 23.66 -13.29 -5.38
CA SER A 403 23.13 -14.56 -4.86
C SER A 403 22.96 -15.61 -5.96
N LEU A 404 22.48 -15.21 -7.14
CA LEU A 404 22.29 -16.10 -8.29
C LEU A 404 23.60 -16.55 -8.95
N ILE A 405 24.61 -15.69 -9.01
CA ILE A 405 25.94 -16.03 -9.57
C ILE A 405 26.67 -17.03 -8.68
N LEU A 406 26.52 -16.92 -7.36
CA LEU A 406 27.08 -17.85 -6.40
C LEU A 406 26.39 -19.24 -6.44
N TYR A 407 25.19 -19.31 -7.02
CA TYR A 407 24.47 -20.57 -7.21
C TYR A 407 25.02 -21.34 -8.42
N GLU A 408 25.76 -22.42 -8.16
CA GLU A 408 26.14 -23.38 -9.20
C GLU A 408 24.93 -24.25 -9.59
N ARG A 409 24.41 -23.99 -10.78
CA ARG A 409 23.26 -24.70 -11.37
C ARG A 409 23.59 -26.19 -11.51
N ARG A 410 23.03 -27.04 -10.64
CA ARG A 410 22.89 -28.47 -10.99
C ARG A 410 21.84 -28.56 -12.08
N GLN A 411 22.22 -29.09 -13.25
CA GLN A 411 21.24 -29.49 -14.27
C GLN A 411 20.33 -30.55 -13.65
N SER A 412 19.19 -30.14 -13.10
CA SER A 412 18.07 -31.05 -12.85
C SER A 412 17.32 -31.18 -14.16
N ASP A 413 17.19 -32.41 -14.65
CA ASP A 413 16.29 -32.75 -15.76
C ASP A 413 14.91 -32.13 -15.48
N LYS A 414 14.55 -31.11 -16.25
CA LYS A 414 13.18 -30.58 -16.28
C LYS A 414 12.29 -31.68 -16.85
N LYS A 415 11.82 -32.58 -15.99
CA LYS A 415 10.59 -33.33 -16.28
C LYS A 415 9.45 -32.33 -16.25
N SER A 416 9.06 -31.84 -17.42
CA SER A 416 7.73 -31.26 -17.59
C SER A 416 6.74 -32.30 -17.09
N ILE A 417 6.02 -31.98 -16.02
CA ILE A 417 4.88 -32.77 -15.57
C ILE A 417 3.79 -32.53 -16.62
N GLU A 418 3.81 -33.32 -17.70
CA GLU A 418 2.69 -33.40 -18.62
C GLU A 418 1.53 -34.05 -17.88
N ILE A 419 0.45 -33.30 -17.76
CA ILE A 419 -0.74 -33.77 -17.05
C ILE A 419 -1.54 -34.64 -18.00
N ASP A 420 -1.77 -35.86 -17.54
CA ASP A 420 -2.60 -36.79 -18.27
C ASP A 420 -4.08 -36.42 -18.09
N SER A 421 -4.64 -35.77 -19.12
CA SER A 421 -6.09 -35.51 -19.27
C SER A 421 -6.96 -36.78 -19.13
N SER A 422 -6.36 -37.98 -19.20
CA SER A 422 -7.04 -39.27 -19.05
C SER A 422 -7.49 -39.56 -17.60
N THR A 423 -6.82 -38.99 -16.59
CA THR A 423 -7.08 -39.32 -15.19
C THR A 423 -8.35 -38.69 -14.60
N VAL A 424 -8.86 -37.62 -15.21
CA VAL A 424 -9.90 -36.76 -14.60
C VAL A 424 -11.26 -36.89 -15.30
N SER A 425 -11.31 -37.16 -16.61
CA SER A 425 -12.58 -37.15 -17.36
C SER A 425 -13.04 -38.55 -17.79
N ARG A 426 -14.27 -38.93 -17.39
CA ARG A 426 -14.96 -40.14 -17.87
C ARG A 426 -15.78 -39.81 -19.11
N GLY A 427 -15.16 -39.85 -20.29
CA GLY A 427 -15.85 -39.78 -21.60
C GLY A 427 -15.46 -38.59 -22.49
N TYR A 428 -15.62 -38.76 -23.82
CA TYR A 428 -15.14 -37.82 -24.84
C TYR A 428 -15.72 -36.40 -24.72
N ILE A 429 -17.02 -36.27 -24.44
CA ILE A 429 -17.68 -34.96 -24.30
C ILE A 429 -17.19 -34.21 -23.06
N LYS A 430 -17.06 -34.92 -21.92
CA LYS A 430 -16.52 -34.34 -20.68
C LYS A 430 -15.08 -33.88 -20.86
N LYS A 431 -14.27 -34.65 -21.60
CA LYS A 431 -12.90 -34.25 -21.96
C LYS A 431 -12.88 -32.94 -22.75
N MET A 432 -13.71 -32.81 -23.78
CA MET A 432 -13.78 -31.58 -24.58
C MET A 432 -14.20 -30.35 -23.75
N ILE A 433 -15.19 -30.52 -22.86
CA ILE A 433 -15.64 -29.46 -21.94
C ILE A 433 -14.51 -29.06 -20.99
N PHE A 434 -13.85 -30.05 -20.39
CA PHE A 434 -12.73 -29.85 -19.48
C PHE A 434 -11.58 -29.09 -20.17
N ASP A 435 -11.14 -29.53 -21.35
CA ASP A 435 -10.04 -28.90 -22.10
C ASP A 435 -10.35 -27.44 -22.45
N TYR A 436 -11.61 -27.15 -22.83
CA TYR A 436 -12.06 -25.78 -23.09
C TYR A 436 -12.07 -24.91 -21.82
N LEU A 437 -12.63 -25.41 -20.71
CA LEU A 437 -12.65 -24.71 -19.42
C LEU A 437 -11.23 -24.50 -18.87
N LEU A 438 -10.35 -25.49 -19.00
CA LEU A 438 -8.95 -25.39 -18.58
C LEU A 438 -8.22 -24.31 -19.38
N LYS A 439 -8.45 -24.24 -20.70
CA LYS A 439 -7.92 -23.15 -21.54
C LYS A 439 -8.42 -21.78 -21.06
N LYS A 440 -9.72 -21.66 -20.76
CA LYS A 440 -10.31 -20.40 -20.27
C LYS A 440 -9.79 -20.01 -18.89
N TYR A 441 -9.63 -20.98 -17.99
CA TYR A 441 -9.03 -20.76 -16.68
C TYR A 441 -7.58 -20.27 -16.79
N ARG A 442 -6.74 -20.93 -17.60
CA ARG A 442 -5.36 -20.47 -17.88
C ARG A 442 -5.31 -19.05 -18.45
N GLN A 443 -6.19 -18.74 -19.41
CA GLN A 443 -6.32 -17.38 -19.96
C GLN A 443 -6.70 -16.36 -18.88
N SER A 444 -7.61 -16.70 -17.97
CA SER A 444 -8.03 -15.81 -16.88
C SER A 444 -6.91 -15.48 -15.89
N ILE A 445 -5.96 -16.41 -15.67
CA ILE A 445 -4.79 -16.18 -14.82
C ILE A 445 -3.86 -15.17 -15.50
N SER A 446 -3.56 -15.37 -16.79
CA SER A 446 -2.75 -14.43 -17.57
C SER A 446 -3.34 -13.01 -17.55
N TYR A 447 -4.67 -12.89 -17.70
CA TYR A 447 -5.37 -11.60 -17.61
C TYR A 447 -5.27 -10.93 -16.24
N ARG A 448 -5.32 -11.71 -15.15
CA ARG A 448 -5.16 -11.21 -13.79
C ARG A 448 -3.74 -10.72 -13.53
N GLU A 449 -2.74 -11.45 -14.01
CA GLU A 449 -1.33 -11.06 -13.88
C GLU A 449 -0.99 -9.83 -14.72
N GLN A 450 -1.50 -9.77 -15.96
CA GLN A 450 -1.35 -8.60 -16.83
C GLN A 450 -1.99 -7.34 -16.22
N SER A 451 -3.23 -7.46 -15.72
CA SER A 451 -3.92 -6.32 -15.11
C SER A 451 -3.26 -5.87 -13.80
N LYS A 452 -2.70 -6.79 -13.02
CA LYS A 452 -1.93 -6.48 -11.82
C LYS A 452 -0.67 -5.70 -12.18
N ASP A 453 0.09 -6.15 -13.17
CA ASP A 453 1.29 -5.43 -13.62
C ASP A 453 0.95 -4.01 -14.10
N MET A 454 -0.12 -3.86 -14.88
CA MET A 454 -0.67 -2.57 -15.30
C MET A 454 -1.02 -1.66 -14.12
N LEU A 455 -1.65 -2.21 -13.07
CA LEU A 455 -1.96 -1.48 -11.83
C LEU A 455 -0.68 -1.01 -11.13
N VAL A 456 0.34 -1.86 -11.06
CA VAL A 456 1.63 -1.49 -10.46
C VAL A 456 2.35 -0.43 -11.29
N GLN A 457 2.28 -0.49 -12.62
CA GLN A 457 2.89 0.51 -13.51
C GLN A 457 2.29 1.91 -13.29
N ILE A 458 0.97 2.05 -13.25
CA ILE A 458 0.33 3.36 -13.05
C ILE A 458 0.58 3.87 -11.62
N THR A 459 0.56 2.99 -10.62
CA THR A 459 0.97 3.31 -9.25
C THR A 459 2.42 3.81 -9.20
N HIS A 460 3.31 3.19 -9.98
CA HIS A 460 4.71 3.62 -10.05
C HIS A 460 4.88 4.99 -10.68
N LYS A 461 4.12 5.31 -11.74
CA LYS A 461 4.10 6.66 -12.33
C LYS A 461 3.68 7.70 -11.28
N LEU A 462 2.61 7.42 -10.53
CA LEU A 462 2.16 8.28 -9.43
C LEU A 462 3.20 8.38 -8.30
N ARG A 463 3.83 7.27 -7.91
CA ARG A 463 4.94 7.22 -6.94
C ARG A 463 6.06 8.18 -7.34
N LEU A 464 6.53 8.11 -8.58
CA LEU A 464 7.57 9.01 -9.09
C LEU A 464 7.10 10.47 -9.13
N GLY A 465 5.83 10.70 -9.52
CA GLY A 465 5.21 12.03 -9.47
C GLY A 465 5.23 12.63 -8.06
N TYR A 466 4.82 11.87 -7.05
CA TYR A 466 4.83 12.32 -5.66
C TYR A 466 6.25 12.47 -5.09
N ARG A 467 7.23 11.66 -5.52
CA ARG A 467 8.65 11.87 -5.15
C ARG A 467 9.16 13.23 -5.65
N ASN A 468 8.90 13.53 -6.92
CA ASN A 468 9.26 14.82 -7.51
C ASN A 468 8.52 15.98 -6.80
N LEU A 469 7.24 15.80 -6.48
CA LEU A 469 6.50 16.78 -5.68
C LEU A 469 7.14 17.00 -4.30
N GLY A 470 7.58 15.93 -3.63
CA GLY A 470 8.31 16.01 -2.37
C GLY A 470 9.61 16.81 -2.49
N GLU A 471 10.42 16.56 -3.53
CA GLU A 471 11.64 17.32 -3.82
C GLU A 471 11.36 18.80 -4.06
N LYS A 472 10.29 19.13 -4.79
CA LYS A 472 9.85 20.52 -4.99
C LYS A 472 9.42 21.19 -3.69
N LEU A 473 8.65 20.50 -2.86
CA LEU A 473 8.25 21.04 -1.55
C LEU A 473 9.47 21.31 -0.64
N VAL A 474 10.54 20.50 -0.75
CA VAL A 474 11.81 20.78 -0.07
C VAL A 474 12.51 22.01 -0.68
N ALA A 475 12.60 22.08 -2.01
CA ALA A 475 13.22 23.21 -2.70
C ALA A 475 12.49 24.54 -2.41
N GLU A 476 11.18 24.50 -2.23
CA GLU A 476 10.35 25.63 -1.81
C GLU A 476 10.38 25.88 -0.28
N GLY A 477 11.14 25.10 0.50
CA GLY A 477 11.31 25.26 1.95
C GLY A 477 10.08 24.90 2.79
N ARG A 478 9.14 24.12 2.23
CA ARG A 478 7.86 23.78 2.89
C ARG A 478 7.92 22.52 3.74
N ILE A 479 8.74 21.55 3.33
CA ILE A 479 9.01 20.33 4.10
C ILE A 479 10.52 20.14 4.21
N PRO A 480 11.01 19.53 5.29
CA PRO A 480 12.45 19.36 5.50
C PRO A 480 13.05 18.15 4.79
N ASP A 481 12.22 17.23 4.29
CA ASP A 481 12.63 15.95 3.71
C ASP A 481 11.61 15.55 2.64
N SER A 482 12.07 15.15 1.45
CA SER A 482 11.19 14.85 0.31
C SER A 482 10.33 13.61 0.55
N LYS A 483 10.82 12.61 1.30
CA LYS A 483 10.08 11.40 1.65
C LYS A 483 8.99 11.65 2.70
N LEU A 484 9.02 12.79 3.38
CA LEU A 484 7.99 13.13 4.37
C LEU A 484 6.59 13.24 3.74
N ILE A 485 6.51 13.53 2.43
CA ILE A 485 5.25 13.61 1.68
C ILE A 485 4.41 12.32 1.78
N PHE A 486 5.04 11.15 1.89
CA PHE A 486 4.32 9.87 1.98
C PHE A 486 3.59 9.68 3.32
N PHE A 487 4.01 10.42 4.35
CA PHE A 487 3.36 10.44 5.67
C PHE A 487 2.30 11.54 5.79
N MET A 488 1.95 12.22 4.70
CA MET A 488 0.87 13.19 4.62
C MET A 488 -0.33 12.58 3.91
N SER A 489 -1.54 12.94 4.32
CA SER A 489 -2.76 12.61 3.58
C SER A 489 -2.86 13.42 2.28
N GLN A 490 -3.66 12.99 1.32
CA GLN A 490 -3.89 13.77 0.08
C GLN A 490 -4.36 15.21 0.38
N TYR A 491 -5.23 15.38 1.38
CA TYR A 491 -5.70 16.69 1.83
C TYR A 491 -4.55 17.56 2.35
N GLU A 492 -3.69 16.98 3.20
CA GLU A 492 -2.51 17.66 3.74
C GLU A 492 -1.51 18.02 2.64
N VAL A 493 -1.26 17.14 1.67
CA VAL A 493 -0.41 17.44 0.50
C VAL A 493 -0.96 18.64 -0.28
N ARG A 494 -2.27 18.66 -0.56
CA ARG A 494 -2.90 19.79 -1.25
C ARG A 494 -2.77 21.10 -0.47
N LYS A 495 -2.93 21.05 0.87
CA LYS A 495 -2.73 22.22 1.73
C LYS A 495 -1.28 22.69 1.73
N MET A 496 -0.33 21.76 1.78
CA MET A 496 1.10 22.05 1.72
C MET A 496 1.52 22.65 0.38
N CYS A 497 0.83 22.38 -0.73
CA CYS A 497 1.06 23.02 -2.03
C CYS A 497 0.44 24.43 -2.16
N GLY A 498 -0.47 24.83 -1.25
CA GLY A 498 -1.12 26.15 -1.25
C GLY A 498 -0.25 27.28 -0.66
N ASN A 499 -0.68 28.53 -0.66
CA ASN A 499 0.20 29.67 -0.34
C ASN A 499 0.63 29.83 1.13
N ASN A 500 0.21 28.97 2.06
CA ASN A 500 0.47 29.15 3.48
C ASN A 500 1.37 28.03 4.01
N ASN A 501 2.40 28.40 4.78
CA ASN A 501 3.19 27.43 5.53
C ASN A 501 2.34 26.85 6.68
N ARG A 502 2.40 25.54 6.88
CA ARG A 502 1.55 24.76 7.79
C ARG A 502 2.42 23.81 8.64
N PRO A 503 3.20 24.33 9.60
CA PRO A 503 4.11 23.52 10.41
C PRO A 503 3.42 22.41 11.20
N GLU A 504 2.13 22.56 11.51
CA GLU A 504 1.30 21.54 12.14
C GLU A 504 1.20 20.26 11.30
N ILE A 505 1.09 20.39 9.96
CA ILE A 505 1.06 19.25 9.04
C ILE A 505 2.41 18.55 9.04
N VAL A 506 3.50 19.32 8.98
CA VAL A 506 4.87 18.79 9.01
C VAL A 506 5.11 18.02 10.31
N HIS A 507 4.67 18.57 11.45
CA HIS A 507 4.80 17.92 12.75
C HIS A 507 4.03 16.60 12.83
N ARG A 508 2.77 16.57 12.35
CA ARG A 508 1.96 15.34 12.29
C ARG A 508 2.60 14.29 11.39
N ALA A 509 3.05 14.67 10.20
CA ALA A 509 3.73 13.77 9.27
C ALA A 509 5.03 13.19 9.86
N MET A 510 5.83 14.02 10.56
CA MET A 510 7.03 13.54 11.26
C MET A 510 6.69 12.54 12.36
N LYS A 511 5.61 12.77 13.09
CA LYS A 511 5.15 11.86 14.15
C LYS A 511 4.67 10.52 13.57
N ARG A 512 3.91 10.55 12.47
CA ARG A 512 3.54 9.33 11.72
C ARG A 512 4.78 8.58 11.24
N ARG A 513 5.76 9.27 10.65
CA ARG A 513 7.05 8.67 10.24
C ARG A 513 7.80 8.01 11.40
N LYS A 514 7.77 8.63 12.59
CA LYS A 514 8.41 8.09 13.79
C LYS A 514 7.72 6.82 14.30
N LEU A 515 6.40 6.76 14.25
CA LEU A 515 5.59 5.63 14.76
C LEU A 515 5.45 4.48 13.75
N TRP A 516 5.66 4.75 12.46
CA TRP A 516 5.49 3.74 11.40
C TRP A 516 6.28 2.44 11.62
N PRO A 517 7.55 2.45 12.10
CA PRO A 517 8.26 1.21 12.42
C PRO A 517 7.59 0.40 13.53
N ASP A 518 7.06 1.06 14.57
CA ASP A 518 6.33 0.39 15.66
C ASP A 518 5.04 -0.25 15.13
N TRP A 519 4.35 0.43 14.21
CA TRP A 519 3.15 -0.12 13.56
C TRP A 519 3.45 -1.33 12.68
N ALA A 520 4.66 -1.40 12.09
CA ALA A 520 5.07 -2.54 11.28
C ALA A 520 5.27 -3.82 12.09
N LEU A 521 5.55 -3.70 13.39
CA LEU A 521 5.67 -4.82 14.31
C LEU A 521 4.31 -5.37 14.80
N LEU A 522 3.21 -4.64 14.56
CA LEU A 522 1.89 -5.06 15.02
C LEU A 522 1.42 -6.30 14.26
N GLN A 523 0.94 -7.28 15.04
CA GLN A 523 0.36 -8.51 14.53
C GLN A 523 -1.12 -8.56 14.90
N PHE A 524 -1.94 -9.08 13.99
CA PHE A 524 -3.37 -9.23 14.17
C PHE A 524 -3.75 -10.69 13.90
N ASP A 525 -4.89 -11.14 14.44
CA ASP A 525 -5.47 -12.40 13.99
C ASP A 525 -5.89 -12.31 12.53
N ASP A 526 -5.81 -13.42 11.79
CA ASP A 526 -6.19 -13.44 10.37
C ASP A 526 -7.67 -13.10 10.16
N VAL A 527 -8.51 -13.41 11.16
CA VAL A 527 -9.93 -13.04 11.23
C VAL A 527 -10.17 -12.38 12.58
N CYS A 528 -10.64 -11.14 12.58
CA CYS A 528 -10.98 -10.38 13.78
C CYS A 528 -12.49 -10.19 13.87
N TYR A 529 -13.03 -10.29 15.09
CA TYR A 529 -14.42 -9.97 15.41
C TYR A 529 -14.46 -8.59 16.07
N GLY A 530 -15.19 -7.67 15.46
CA GLY A 530 -15.19 -6.26 15.85
C GLY A 530 -13.89 -5.53 15.46
N PRO A 531 -13.51 -4.46 16.18
CA PRO A 531 -12.27 -3.75 15.91
C PRO A 531 -11.06 -4.68 16.07
N PRO A 532 -10.14 -4.76 15.09
CA PRO A 532 -8.91 -5.52 15.25
C PRO A 532 -8.08 -4.99 16.41
N ILE A 533 -7.61 -5.91 17.24
CA ILE A 533 -6.77 -5.60 18.39
C ILE A 533 -5.40 -6.24 18.13
N PRO A 534 -4.29 -5.48 18.24
CA PRO A 534 -2.96 -6.06 18.10
C PRO A 534 -2.73 -7.17 19.14
N LYS A 535 -2.06 -8.25 18.73
CA LYS A 535 -1.66 -9.33 19.64
C LYS A 535 -0.64 -8.82 20.65
N ASN A 536 -0.86 -9.13 21.92
CA ASN A 536 0.17 -8.99 22.93
C ASN A 536 1.11 -10.18 22.79
N ASN A 537 2.27 -9.98 22.17
CA ASN A 537 3.35 -10.95 22.15
C ASN A 537 4.00 -10.99 23.54
N LEU A 538 3.31 -11.56 24.52
CA LEU A 538 3.93 -12.05 25.74
C LEU A 538 4.27 -13.52 25.49
N ASP A 539 5.57 -13.80 25.48
CA ASP A 539 6.18 -15.06 25.09
C ASP A 539 5.50 -16.29 25.72
N GLU A 540 4.77 -17.07 24.92
CA GLU A 540 4.57 -18.48 25.22
C GLU A 540 5.79 -19.25 24.68
N GLU A 541 6.89 -19.22 25.43
CA GLU A 541 8.01 -20.15 25.26
C GLU A 541 7.52 -21.57 25.49
N SER A 542 7.03 -22.19 24.43
CA SER A 542 6.59 -23.57 24.44
C SER A 542 7.74 -24.44 23.93
N VAL A 543 8.43 -25.08 24.89
CA VAL A 543 9.52 -26.02 24.62
C VAL A 543 8.93 -27.31 24.05
N TYR A 544 9.02 -27.47 22.73
CA TYR A 544 8.53 -28.67 22.05
C TYR A 544 9.67 -29.58 21.57
N SER A 545 9.58 -30.88 21.88
CA SER A 545 10.59 -31.90 21.58
C SER A 545 10.52 -32.48 20.15
N SER A 546 9.43 -32.23 19.42
CA SER A 546 9.32 -32.37 17.97
C SER A 546 7.98 -31.79 17.50
N ILE A 547 7.98 -30.62 16.86
CA ILE A 547 6.75 -30.01 16.37
C ILE A 547 6.50 -30.49 14.94
N ARG A 548 5.29 -30.98 14.68
CA ARG A 548 4.80 -31.19 13.31
C ARG A 548 3.76 -30.12 13.03
N PHE A 549 4.12 -29.16 12.19
CA PHE A 549 3.20 -28.18 11.64
C PHE A 549 2.39 -28.79 10.49
N LYS A 550 1.14 -28.36 10.34
CA LYS A 550 0.28 -28.67 9.20
C LYS A 550 -0.02 -27.35 8.47
N GLY A 551 -0.01 -27.40 7.14
CA GLY A 551 -0.36 -26.27 6.29
C GLY A 551 -1.00 -26.75 5.00
N CYS A 552 -1.34 -25.81 4.12
CA CYS A 552 -1.87 -26.10 2.80
C CYS A 552 -0.73 -26.57 1.88
N CYS A 553 -0.83 -27.78 1.32
CA CYS A 553 0.14 -28.27 0.35
C CYS A 553 -0.21 -27.70 -1.02
N VAL A 554 0.64 -26.80 -1.54
CA VAL A 554 0.42 -26.21 -2.85
C VAL A 554 1.15 -26.98 -3.95
N PHE A 555 2.44 -27.27 -3.76
CA PHE A 555 3.22 -28.08 -4.69
C PHE A 555 3.71 -29.35 -3.99
N PRO A 556 3.36 -30.55 -4.48
CA PRO A 556 3.72 -31.79 -3.82
C PRO A 556 5.22 -32.07 -3.97
N GLY A 557 5.89 -32.29 -2.84
CA GLY A 557 7.31 -32.62 -2.81
C GLY A 557 7.73 -33.09 -1.42
N ARG A 558 8.88 -33.77 -1.34
CA ARG A 558 9.52 -34.12 -0.06
C ARG A 558 10.99 -33.77 -0.13
N VAL A 559 11.40 -32.85 0.74
CA VAL A 559 12.78 -32.39 0.84
C VAL A 559 13.15 -32.25 2.31
N LYS A 560 14.44 -32.41 2.62
CA LYS A 560 15.01 -32.14 3.95
C LYS A 560 16.29 -31.33 3.75
N ASN A 561 16.30 -30.09 4.21
CA ASN A 561 17.46 -29.22 4.15
C ASN A 561 17.46 -28.20 5.30
N ARG A 562 18.46 -27.31 5.38
CA ARG A 562 18.52 -26.24 6.38
C ARG A 562 17.29 -25.34 6.24
N ALA A 563 16.58 -25.10 7.34
CA ALA A 563 15.54 -24.07 7.40
C ALA A 563 16.19 -22.69 7.49
N CYS A 564 15.79 -21.77 6.62
CA CYS A 564 16.21 -20.37 6.66
C CYS A 564 14.97 -19.50 6.87
N VAL A 565 14.82 -18.95 8.06
CA VAL A 565 13.71 -18.06 8.43
C VAL A 565 14.14 -16.63 8.14
N LEU A 566 13.38 -15.92 7.30
CA LEU A 566 13.63 -14.52 6.95
C LEU A 566 12.35 -13.70 7.19
N GLU A 567 12.46 -12.60 7.93
CA GLU A 567 11.33 -11.69 8.17
C GLU A 567 11.20 -10.65 7.05
N HIS A 568 12.33 -10.25 6.46
CA HIS A 568 12.41 -9.23 5.43
C HIS A 568 13.18 -9.72 4.20
N ILE A 569 12.85 -9.17 3.03
CA ILE A 569 13.54 -9.54 1.78
C ILE A 569 14.98 -9.00 1.74
N GLU A 570 15.24 -7.93 2.47
CA GLU A 570 16.57 -7.36 2.65
C GLU A 570 17.54 -8.39 3.26
N ASP A 571 17.02 -9.34 4.04
CA ASP A 571 17.78 -10.44 4.65
C ASP A 571 18.02 -11.61 3.69
N ALA A 572 17.56 -11.53 2.43
CA ALA A 572 17.73 -12.59 1.45
C ALA A 572 19.21 -12.92 1.14
N HIS A 573 20.14 -12.03 1.48
CA HIS A 573 21.58 -12.29 1.39
C HIS A 573 22.07 -13.40 2.34
N TYR A 574 21.31 -13.77 3.38
CA TYR A 574 21.60 -14.93 4.24
C TYR A 574 21.21 -16.27 3.63
N LEU A 575 20.42 -16.26 2.56
CA LEU A 575 19.90 -17.46 1.91
C LEU A 575 21.02 -18.21 1.20
N ARG A 576 21.11 -19.53 1.43
CA ARG A 576 22.11 -20.38 0.78
C ARG A 576 21.44 -21.40 -0.14
N THR A 577 22.22 -21.89 -1.08
CA THR A 577 21.79 -22.92 -2.02
C THR A 577 21.24 -24.17 -1.31
N GLY A 578 20.02 -24.55 -1.68
CA GLY A 578 19.31 -25.71 -1.16
C GLY A 578 18.50 -25.44 0.10
N ASP A 579 18.53 -24.24 0.69
CA ASP A 579 17.75 -23.96 1.89
C ASP A 579 16.25 -24.15 1.68
N ILE A 580 15.55 -24.44 2.77
CA ILE A 580 14.09 -24.33 2.83
C ILE A 580 13.80 -22.92 3.33
N LEU A 581 13.27 -22.07 2.45
CA LEU A 581 12.90 -20.69 2.78
C LEU A 581 11.61 -20.69 3.59
N ILE A 582 11.64 -20.02 4.75
CA ILE A 582 10.50 -19.81 5.63
C ILE A 582 10.30 -18.31 5.78
N VAL A 583 9.16 -17.81 5.29
CA VAL A 583 8.81 -16.38 5.31
C VAL A 583 7.34 -16.21 5.66
N LYS A 584 6.94 -15.00 6.06
CA LYS A 584 5.53 -14.72 6.37
C LYS A 584 4.64 -14.79 5.13
N SER A 585 5.03 -14.10 4.06
CA SER A 585 4.37 -14.10 2.76
C SER A 585 5.40 -13.91 1.65
N VAL A 586 5.01 -14.21 0.41
CA VAL A 586 5.85 -14.02 -0.78
C VAL A 586 5.14 -13.12 -1.76
N ASP A 587 5.88 -12.18 -2.33
CA ASP A 587 5.48 -11.37 -3.47
C ASP A 587 6.42 -11.64 -4.66
N ILE A 588 6.24 -10.90 -5.76
CA ILE A 588 7.05 -11.10 -6.95
C ILE A 588 8.53 -10.82 -6.72
N ALA A 589 8.89 -9.99 -5.74
CA ALA A 589 10.27 -9.63 -5.47
C ALA A 589 11.07 -10.82 -4.93
N TRP A 590 10.40 -11.84 -4.37
CA TRP A 590 11.02 -13.10 -3.94
C TRP A 590 11.31 -14.09 -5.06
N SER A 591 10.58 -13.98 -6.19
CA SER A 591 10.72 -14.91 -7.34
C SER A 591 12.18 -15.19 -7.71
N PRO A 592 13.08 -14.18 -7.80
CA PRO A 592 14.46 -14.41 -8.19
C PRO A 592 15.27 -15.33 -7.27
N TYR A 593 14.82 -15.54 -6.02
CA TYR A 593 15.44 -16.45 -5.07
C TYR A 593 14.88 -17.88 -5.12
N PHE A 594 13.76 -18.12 -5.81
CA PHE A 594 13.18 -19.46 -5.92
C PHE A 594 14.09 -20.51 -6.59
N PRO A 595 14.95 -20.16 -7.58
CA PRO A 595 15.91 -21.12 -8.13
C PRO A 595 16.94 -21.64 -7.12
N ILE A 596 17.23 -20.88 -6.05
CA ILE A 596 18.30 -21.24 -5.10
C ILE A 596 17.80 -22.08 -3.93
N ILE A 597 16.49 -22.13 -3.68
CA ILE A 597 15.88 -22.88 -2.57
C ILE A 597 15.49 -24.29 -3.00
N SER A 598 15.34 -25.21 -2.02
CA SER A 598 14.82 -26.56 -2.27
C SER A 598 13.40 -26.76 -1.77
N GLY A 599 12.86 -25.82 -1.00
CA GLY A 599 11.48 -25.79 -0.54
C GLY A 599 11.08 -24.39 -0.04
N LEU A 600 9.78 -24.11 -0.03
CA LEU A 600 9.19 -22.86 0.44
C LEU A 600 8.11 -23.17 1.48
N VAL A 601 8.11 -22.42 2.58
CA VAL A 601 7.06 -22.42 3.60
C VAL A 601 6.65 -20.97 3.85
N THR A 602 5.37 -20.69 3.71
CA THR A 602 4.79 -19.36 3.97
C THR A 602 3.77 -19.45 5.10
N GLU A 603 3.76 -18.48 6.03
CA GLU A 603 2.70 -18.39 7.04
C GLU A 603 1.35 -18.02 6.41
N ILE A 604 1.37 -17.12 5.43
CA ILE A 604 0.20 -16.59 4.73
C ILE A 604 0.36 -16.86 3.23
N GLY A 605 -0.66 -17.48 2.63
CA GLY A 605 -0.71 -17.70 1.18
C GLY A 605 -1.85 -18.63 0.77
N GLY A 606 -2.57 -18.26 -0.30
CA GLY A 606 -3.58 -19.08 -0.95
C GLY A 606 -3.05 -19.81 -2.18
N VAL A 607 -3.86 -20.68 -2.79
CA VAL A 607 -3.48 -21.44 -4.00
C VAL A 607 -3.35 -20.57 -5.27
N ILE A 608 -3.78 -19.31 -5.19
CA ILE A 608 -3.66 -18.31 -6.25
C ILE A 608 -2.63 -17.21 -5.92
N SER A 609 -1.84 -17.39 -4.86
CA SER A 609 -0.79 -16.44 -4.44
C SER A 609 0.41 -16.49 -5.38
N HIS A 610 1.23 -15.44 -5.35
CA HIS A 610 2.40 -15.32 -6.22
C HIS A 610 3.43 -16.43 -5.99
N GLY A 611 3.53 -16.97 -4.78
CA GLY A 611 4.44 -18.09 -4.49
C GLY A 611 4.10 -19.40 -5.21
N VAL A 612 2.88 -19.51 -5.73
CA VAL A 612 2.34 -20.71 -6.39
C VAL A 612 2.55 -20.68 -7.90
N GLN A 613 2.56 -19.48 -8.48
CA GLN A 613 2.67 -19.22 -9.91
C GLN A 613 4.13 -19.14 -10.34
#